data_AF-A0AAU4UGD7-F1
#
_entry.id   AF-A0AAU4UGD7-F1
#
_cell.length_a   1.000
_cell.length_b   1.000
_cell.length_c   1.000
_cell.angle_alpha   90.00
_cell.angle_beta   90.00
_cell.angle_gamma   90.00
#
_symmetry.space_group_name_H-M   'P 1'
#
loop_
_entity.id
_entity.type
_entity.pdbx_description
1 polymer ?
#
loop_
_entity_poly.entity_id
_entity_poly.type
_entity_poly.pdbx_seq_one_letter_code
_entity_poly.pdbx_strand_id
1 'polypeptide(L)'
;MTNHSETHQVTLRTPAELADALPYLLGYHPEDSIVLVALHDRDGRGRFGGRARLGIPANPDDWPAVAQQLTHGLVTGSERRGARPESMVVYLCQEPTEGEARHQVRERLRPLAQLLRTECGRLDVPVVEALCIADNRFWSYCCVTPECCPDDGVPMGLPGTSVLAAAAAYAGLQVRGTLSELRARFHPWETAAALEQERALDTANARLVPRILDDASRAEVAEETLRQARQVRSRLADAPAVSGTLLADLHDDELLAHDEAATLILGLQDRTTRDRAAEWMEGDEAAPALRLWRALARRCVGPYREHAAAPLTLAGWVAWSTGDEVEAREALAMALGADPGYLFARLLHQACNEGLDPESIRRCLRAERGDRPRVAAGTSGTTPDTDRIGVGDAYEDGGIGWGEDPEGFKAEEGFEATAASRRTERFGGSSGVGRVEGSGSESDGWIDDTEATASLDDVAGSPSCSTSVSGATRALESATRRRRRVAPADGGDTRPRARRTGGTRPQPLGRPVARRRSPGTGEAAPRGHRTKGNDS
;
A
#
# COMPACT_ATOMS: atom_id res chain seq x y z
N MET A 1 34.79 5.91 24.79
CA MET A 1 34.48 4.78 23.90
C MET A 1 33.24 5.17 23.10
N THR A 2 33.42 5.55 21.84
CA THR A 2 32.33 5.97 20.95
C THR A 2 31.64 4.74 20.37
N ASN A 3 30.38 4.49 20.73
CA ASN A 3 29.57 3.44 20.12
C ASN A 3 29.46 3.69 18.61
N HIS A 4 30.28 3.00 17.82
CA HIS A 4 30.03 2.83 16.40
C HIS A 4 28.90 1.81 16.31
N SER A 5 27.67 2.29 16.14
CA SER A 5 26.61 1.43 15.59
C SER A 5 27.09 0.97 14.22
N GLU A 6 27.46 -0.31 14.10
CA GLU A 6 27.94 -0.89 12.85
C GLU A 6 26.81 -0.84 11.82
N THR A 7 26.74 0.24 11.04
CA THR A 7 25.80 0.38 9.94
C THR A 7 26.10 -0.71 8.94
N HIS A 8 25.30 -1.78 8.93
CA HIS A 8 25.46 -2.89 8.00
C HIS A 8 25.10 -2.40 6.59
N GLN A 9 26.13 -2.22 5.75
CA GLN A 9 25.97 -1.70 4.40
C GLN A 9 25.95 -2.85 3.40
N VAL A 10 24.76 -3.18 2.88
CA VAL A 10 24.61 -4.09 1.74
C VAL A 10 24.92 -3.31 0.46
N THR A 11 25.79 -3.83 -0.39
CA THR A 11 26.12 -3.26 -1.70
C THR A 11 25.52 -4.14 -2.78
N LEU A 12 24.62 -3.59 -3.59
CA LEU A 12 24.06 -4.28 -4.75
C LEU A 12 24.92 -3.97 -5.98
N ARG A 13 25.18 -4.98 -6.81
CA ARG A 13 26.12 -4.92 -7.94
C ARG A 13 25.57 -5.48 -9.25
N THR A 14 24.45 -6.18 -9.21
CA THR A 14 23.85 -6.84 -10.38
C THR A 14 22.38 -6.46 -10.54
N PRO A 15 21.83 -6.52 -11.77
CA PRO A 15 20.39 -6.31 -12.00
C PRO A 15 19.50 -7.29 -11.21
N ALA A 16 19.97 -8.52 -10.99
CA ALA A 16 19.29 -9.51 -10.16
C ALA A 16 19.21 -9.07 -8.67
N GLU A 17 20.32 -8.55 -8.12
CA GLU A 17 20.35 -7.98 -6.77
C GLU A 17 19.48 -6.72 -6.67
N LEU A 18 19.39 -5.90 -7.72
CA LEU A 18 18.48 -4.75 -7.76
C LEU A 18 17.02 -5.16 -7.78
N ALA A 19 16.65 -6.20 -8.55
CA ALA A 19 15.29 -6.74 -8.63
C ALA A 19 14.84 -7.34 -7.29
N ASP A 20 15.65 -8.25 -6.74
CA ASP A 20 15.41 -8.89 -5.44
C ASP A 20 15.39 -7.88 -4.28
N ALA A 21 16.09 -6.74 -4.41
CA ALA A 21 16.08 -5.71 -3.39
C ALA A 21 14.77 -4.92 -3.26
N LEU A 22 13.98 -4.85 -4.33
CA LEU A 22 12.85 -3.93 -4.42
C LEU A 22 11.81 -4.09 -3.28
N PRO A 23 11.38 -5.30 -2.87
CA PRO A 23 10.42 -5.43 -1.78
C PRO A 23 10.95 -4.92 -0.43
N TYR A 24 12.24 -5.09 -0.16
CA TYR A 24 12.91 -4.59 1.06
C TYR A 24 13.12 -3.07 1.01
N LEU A 25 13.26 -2.49 -0.18
CA LEU A 25 13.28 -1.03 -0.39
C LEU A 25 11.89 -0.38 -0.25
N LEU A 26 10.81 -1.16 -0.26
CA LEU A 26 9.44 -0.64 -0.19
C LEU A 26 8.67 -1.04 1.09
N GLY A 27 9.05 -2.17 1.72
CA GLY A 27 8.33 -2.76 2.85
C GLY A 27 7.15 -3.67 2.45
N TYR A 28 6.95 -3.91 1.15
CA TYR A 28 5.89 -4.75 0.58
C TYR A 28 6.31 -5.22 -0.83
N HIS A 29 5.60 -6.20 -1.39
CA HIS A 29 5.82 -6.66 -2.76
C HIS A 29 5.01 -5.78 -3.73
N PRO A 30 5.65 -4.99 -4.62
CA PRO A 30 4.92 -4.13 -5.55
C PRO A 30 4.32 -4.95 -6.70
N GLU A 31 3.02 -4.78 -6.92
CA GLU A 31 2.32 -5.23 -8.13
C GLU A 31 1.81 -4.03 -8.93
N ASP A 32 1.62 -4.20 -10.23
CA ASP A 32 1.06 -3.21 -11.17
C ASP A 32 1.55 -1.77 -10.95
N SER A 33 2.87 -1.59 -10.84
CA SER A 33 3.48 -0.36 -10.34
C SER A 33 4.73 0.09 -11.09
N ILE A 34 4.84 1.41 -11.24
CA ILE A 34 6.05 2.14 -11.58
C ILE A 34 6.76 2.51 -10.28
N VAL A 35 8.05 2.19 -10.15
CA VAL A 35 8.88 2.65 -9.04
C VAL A 35 10.16 3.31 -9.59
N LEU A 36 10.38 4.55 -9.18
CA LEU A 36 11.62 5.28 -9.41
C LEU A 36 12.40 5.34 -8.09
N VAL A 37 13.67 4.96 -8.12
CA VAL A 37 14.56 5.07 -6.97
C VAL A 37 15.75 5.95 -7.34
N ALA A 38 15.86 7.08 -6.64
CA ALA A 38 16.97 8.02 -6.76
C ALA A 38 18.27 7.41 -6.23
N LEU A 39 19.38 7.67 -6.92
CA LEU A 39 20.73 7.36 -6.48
C LEU A 39 21.53 8.66 -6.31
N HIS A 40 22.23 8.77 -5.19
CA HIS A 40 23.20 9.83 -4.92
C HIS A 40 24.58 9.20 -4.70
N ASP A 41 25.65 9.77 -5.23
CA ASP A 41 26.99 9.29 -4.94
C ASP A 41 27.44 9.78 -3.55
N ARG A 42 27.99 8.84 -2.76
CA ARG A 42 28.91 9.18 -1.68
C ARG A 42 30.12 8.25 -1.79
N ASP A 43 31.28 8.85 -2.02
CA ASP A 43 32.58 8.19 -2.09
C ASP A 43 32.75 7.20 -3.27
N GLY A 44 32.16 7.49 -4.44
CA GLY A 44 32.22 6.65 -5.64
C GLY A 44 31.29 5.43 -5.57
N ARG A 45 30.22 5.52 -4.77
CA ARG A 45 29.21 4.47 -4.55
C ARG A 45 27.82 5.10 -4.47
N GLY A 46 27.00 4.81 -5.49
CA GLY A 46 25.58 5.17 -5.48
C GLY A 46 24.86 4.57 -4.28
N ARG A 47 24.20 5.44 -3.50
CA ARG A 47 23.29 5.08 -2.40
C ARG A 47 21.87 5.40 -2.80
N PHE A 48 20.94 4.50 -2.46
CA PHE A 48 19.50 4.78 -2.59
C PHE A 48 19.10 5.98 -1.72
N GLY A 49 18.35 6.90 -2.33
CA GLY A 49 17.78 8.08 -1.69
C GLY A 49 16.26 8.07 -1.76
N GLY A 50 15.69 9.12 -2.35
CA GLY A 50 14.25 9.23 -2.55
C GLY A 50 13.66 8.07 -3.37
N ARG A 51 12.40 7.73 -3.09
CA ARG A 51 11.60 6.76 -3.85
C ARG A 51 10.33 7.47 -4.30
N ALA A 52 9.91 7.26 -5.54
CA ALA A 52 8.58 7.64 -6.04
C ALA A 52 7.91 6.41 -6.63
N ARG A 53 6.60 6.25 -6.40
CA ARG A 53 5.83 5.08 -6.81
C ARG A 53 4.44 5.49 -7.27
N LEU A 54 3.94 4.85 -8.33
CA LEU A 54 2.57 4.96 -8.82
C LEU A 54 2.09 3.59 -9.30
N GLY A 55 0.77 3.40 -9.41
CA GLY A 55 0.24 2.33 -10.25
C GLY A 55 0.56 2.57 -11.73
N ILE A 56 0.62 1.51 -12.54
CA ILE A 56 0.75 1.65 -14.00
C ILE A 56 -0.61 2.09 -14.56
N PRO A 57 -0.74 3.21 -15.29
CA PRO A 57 -2.01 3.61 -15.88
C PRO A 57 -2.48 2.58 -16.91
N ALA A 58 -3.75 2.20 -16.83
CA ALA A 58 -4.35 1.22 -17.75
C ALA A 58 -4.42 1.75 -19.19
N ASN A 59 -4.54 3.06 -19.39
CA ASN A 59 -4.45 3.69 -20.71
C ASN A 59 -3.00 4.11 -21.03
N PRO A 60 -2.40 3.63 -22.13
CA PRO A 60 -1.09 4.08 -22.59
C PRO A 60 -0.98 5.58 -22.88
N ASP A 61 -2.08 6.26 -23.20
CA ASP A 61 -2.05 7.71 -23.49
C ASP A 61 -1.65 8.55 -22.25
N ASP A 62 -1.88 8.04 -21.04
CA ASP A 62 -1.52 8.71 -19.79
C ASP A 62 -0.03 8.55 -19.42
N TRP A 63 0.67 7.59 -20.05
CA TRP A 63 2.05 7.23 -19.73
C TRP A 63 3.06 8.39 -19.86
N PRO A 64 3.00 9.29 -20.87
CA PRO A 64 3.91 10.43 -20.97
C PRO A 64 3.75 11.41 -19.80
N ALA A 65 2.50 11.73 -19.43
CA ALA A 65 2.21 12.64 -18.33
C ALA A 65 2.68 12.05 -16.99
N VAL A 66 2.41 10.77 -16.75
CA VAL A 66 2.86 10.04 -15.55
C VAL A 66 4.38 9.95 -15.49
N ALA A 67 5.05 9.63 -16.60
CA ALA A 67 6.51 9.57 -16.66
C ALA A 67 7.15 10.93 -16.39
N GLN A 68 6.57 12.02 -16.89
CA GLN A 68 7.00 13.38 -16.59
C GLN A 68 6.82 13.71 -15.11
N GLN A 69 5.60 13.53 -14.58
CA GLN A 69 5.24 13.91 -13.21
C GLN A 69 6.05 13.15 -12.15
N LEU A 70 6.20 11.82 -12.27
CA LEU A 70 6.96 11.02 -11.31
C LEU A 70 8.43 11.42 -11.28
N THR A 71 9.04 11.60 -12.45
CA THR A 71 10.44 11.99 -12.60
C THR A 71 10.68 13.39 -12.04
N HIS A 72 9.88 14.39 -12.42
CA HIS A 72 10.00 15.76 -11.91
C HIS A 72 9.74 15.85 -10.40
N GLY A 73 8.73 15.13 -9.91
CA GLY A 73 8.40 15.07 -8.48
C GLY A 73 9.53 14.46 -7.65
N LEU A 74 10.16 13.38 -8.13
CA LEU A 74 11.29 12.75 -7.44
C LEU A 74 12.55 13.63 -7.44
N VAL A 75 12.89 14.27 -8.56
CA VAL A 75 14.03 15.19 -8.62
C VAL A 75 13.80 16.39 -7.70
N THR A 76 12.70 17.11 -7.89
CA THR A 76 12.34 18.31 -7.10
C THR A 76 12.27 17.99 -5.60
N GLY A 77 11.64 16.86 -5.25
CA GLY A 77 11.54 16.42 -3.85
C GLY A 77 12.90 16.06 -3.22
N SER A 78 13.84 15.56 -4.02
CA SER A 78 15.19 15.22 -3.54
C SER A 78 16.08 16.46 -3.40
N GLU A 79 15.97 17.42 -4.33
CA GLU A 79 16.61 18.73 -4.20
C GLU A 79 16.15 19.48 -2.93
N ARG A 80 14.84 19.48 -2.65
CA ARG A 80 14.28 20.03 -1.39
C ARG A 80 14.83 19.34 -0.13
N ARG A 81 15.25 18.08 -0.23
CA ARG A 81 15.88 17.30 0.86
C ARG A 81 17.41 17.41 0.87
N GLY A 82 18.00 18.24 0.02
CA GLY A 82 19.39 18.70 0.10
C GLY A 82 20.31 18.30 -1.05
N ALA A 83 19.92 17.38 -1.93
CA ALA A 83 20.74 17.00 -3.08
C ALA A 83 19.90 16.51 -4.27
N ARG A 84 20.25 16.97 -5.48
CA ARG A 84 19.76 16.37 -6.73
C ARG A 84 20.26 14.92 -6.83
N PRO A 85 19.48 13.97 -7.35
CA PRO A 85 19.99 12.64 -7.67
C PRO A 85 20.91 12.69 -8.88
N GLU A 86 21.94 11.86 -8.87
CA GLU A 86 22.93 11.75 -9.95
C GLU A 86 22.57 10.65 -10.96
N SER A 87 21.77 9.68 -10.52
CA SER A 87 21.19 8.66 -11.38
C SER A 87 19.90 8.10 -10.79
N MET A 88 19.19 7.27 -11.56
CA MET A 88 17.99 6.55 -11.09
C MET A 88 18.02 5.07 -11.47
N VAL A 89 17.30 4.27 -10.69
CA VAL A 89 16.84 2.94 -11.08
C VAL A 89 15.33 3.00 -11.34
N VAL A 90 14.89 2.43 -12.47
CA VAL A 90 13.47 2.28 -12.82
C VAL A 90 13.06 0.84 -12.61
N TYR A 91 11.91 0.62 -11.99
CA TYR A 91 11.26 -0.69 -11.90
C TYR A 91 9.82 -0.57 -12.43
N LEU A 92 9.44 -1.52 -13.27
CA LEU A 92 8.09 -1.72 -13.75
C LEU A 92 7.65 -3.12 -13.33
N CYS A 93 6.78 -3.20 -12.33
CA CYS A 93 6.30 -4.44 -11.74
C CYS A 93 4.87 -4.70 -12.23
N GLN A 94 4.63 -5.80 -12.92
CA GLN A 94 3.27 -6.15 -13.34
C GLN A 94 3.19 -7.66 -13.58
N GLU A 95 2.20 -8.31 -12.97
CA GLU A 95 1.98 -9.73 -13.21
C GLU A 95 1.30 -9.95 -14.57
N PRO A 96 1.60 -11.07 -15.27
CA PRO A 96 0.95 -11.39 -16.53
C PRO A 96 -0.54 -11.70 -16.28
N THR A 97 -1.40 -11.27 -17.20
CA THR A 97 -2.82 -11.66 -17.20
C THR A 97 -2.98 -13.15 -17.53
N GLU A 98 -4.16 -13.73 -17.23
CA GLU A 98 -4.38 -15.17 -17.41
C GLU A 98 -4.22 -15.58 -18.88
N GLY A 99 -3.18 -16.39 -19.15
CA GLY A 99 -2.80 -16.82 -20.50
C GLY A 99 -1.84 -15.89 -21.25
N GLU A 100 -1.47 -14.73 -20.70
CA GLU A 100 -0.43 -13.84 -21.25
C GLU A 100 0.95 -14.46 -21.06
N ALA A 101 1.76 -14.48 -22.13
CA ALA A 101 3.13 -14.94 -22.06
C ALA A 101 4.02 -13.85 -21.44
N ARG A 102 4.92 -14.22 -20.51
CA ARG A 102 5.75 -13.28 -19.73
C ARG A 102 6.44 -12.18 -20.55
N HIS A 103 6.96 -12.52 -21.73
CA HIS A 103 7.62 -11.56 -22.62
C HIS A 103 6.66 -10.48 -23.15
N GLN A 104 5.36 -10.74 -23.24
CA GLN A 104 4.35 -9.78 -23.69
C GLN A 104 4.21 -8.63 -22.70
N VAL A 105 4.31 -8.89 -21.39
CA VAL A 105 4.36 -7.84 -20.35
C VAL A 105 5.55 -6.90 -20.58
N ARG A 106 6.75 -7.46 -20.84
CA ARG A 106 7.95 -6.68 -21.17
C ARG A 106 7.77 -5.85 -22.45
N GLU A 107 7.25 -6.44 -23.52
CA GLU A 107 7.07 -5.69 -24.78
C GLU A 107 5.99 -4.60 -24.65
N ARG A 108 4.92 -4.87 -23.89
CA ARG A 108 3.87 -3.90 -23.56
C ARG A 108 4.38 -2.73 -22.71
N LEU A 109 5.26 -2.99 -21.74
CA LEU A 109 5.83 -1.96 -20.85
C LEU A 109 7.09 -1.27 -21.40
N ARG A 110 7.65 -1.75 -22.51
CA ARG A 110 8.81 -1.15 -23.19
C ARG A 110 8.66 0.35 -23.51
N PRO A 111 7.51 0.86 -24.02
CA PRO A 111 7.36 2.29 -24.30
C PRO A 111 7.40 3.13 -23.02
N LEU A 112 6.76 2.67 -21.94
CA LEU A 112 6.78 3.32 -20.62
C LEU A 112 8.20 3.37 -20.05
N ALA A 113 8.96 2.28 -20.14
CA ALA A 113 10.37 2.26 -19.74
C ALA A 113 11.21 3.28 -20.53
N GLN A 114 10.96 3.41 -21.84
CA GLN A 114 11.67 4.39 -22.68
C GLN A 114 11.27 5.83 -22.36
N LEU A 115 9.99 6.10 -22.09
CA LEU A 115 9.50 7.41 -21.66
C LEU A 115 10.19 7.84 -20.36
N LEU A 116 10.13 7.00 -19.31
CA LEU A 116 10.78 7.28 -18.02
C LEU A 116 12.28 7.58 -18.19
N ARG A 117 13.01 6.76 -18.96
CA ARG A 117 14.44 7.00 -19.26
C ARG A 117 14.68 8.32 -19.99
N THR A 118 13.78 8.71 -20.89
CA THR A 118 13.87 9.95 -21.66
C THR A 118 13.60 11.18 -20.78
N GLU A 119 12.56 11.14 -19.94
CA GLU A 119 12.28 12.22 -18.99
C GLU A 119 13.41 12.39 -17.96
N CYS A 120 13.95 11.29 -17.41
CA CYS A 120 15.08 11.35 -16.50
C CYS A 120 16.33 11.95 -17.19
N GLY A 121 16.56 11.58 -18.45
CA GLY A 121 17.63 12.15 -19.28
C GLY A 121 17.47 13.64 -19.59
N ARG A 122 16.23 14.13 -19.77
CA ARG A 122 15.95 15.58 -19.91
C ARG A 122 16.26 16.39 -18.64
N LEU A 123 16.26 15.74 -17.48
CA LEU A 123 16.67 16.31 -16.21
C LEU A 123 18.12 15.96 -15.85
N ASP A 124 18.97 15.57 -16.80
CA ASP A 124 20.39 15.20 -16.57
C ASP A 124 20.59 14.11 -15.49
N VAL A 125 19.57 13.30 -15.18
CA VAL A 125 19.64 12.21 -14.20
C VAL A 125 19.58 10.87 -14.96
N PRO A 126 20.72 10.32 -15.43
CA PRO A 126 20.72 9.08 -16.21
C PRO A 126 20.11 7.90 -15.42
N VAL A 127 19.27 7.12 -16.09
CA VAL A 127 18.81 5.83 -15.58
C VAL A 127 19.90 4.80 -15.80
N VAL A 128 20.48 4.29 -14.71
CA VAL A 128 21.55 3.27 -14.77
C VAL A 128 21.00 1.89 -15.09
N GLU A 129 19.79 1.58 -14.61
CA GLU A 129 19.12 0.31 -14.84
C GLU A 129 17.60 0.52 -14.86
N ALA A 130 16.92 -0.20 -15.76
CA ALA A 130 15.48 -0.16 -15.93
C ALA A 130 14.96 -1.60 -16.05
N LEU A 131 14.23 -2.05 -15.04
CA LEU A 131 13.82 -3.45 -14.89
C LEU A 131 12.32 -3.63 -15.14
N CYS A 132 11.96 -4.67 -15.87
CA CYS A 132 10.63 -5.26 -15.85
C CYS A 132 10.64 -6.41 -14.83
N ILE A 133 9.64 -6.52 -13.96
CA ILE A 133 9.46 -7.62 -13.01
C ILE A 133 8.05 -8.22 -13.18
N ALA A 134 7.96 -9.53 -13.39
CA ALA A 134 6.72 -10.28 -13.60
C ALA A 134 6.95 -11.78 -13.29
N ASP A 135 5.99 -12.47 -12.65
CA ASP A 135 6.00 -13.91 -12.33
C ASP A 135 7.31 -14.40 -11.68
N ASN A 136 7.77 -13.67 -10.66
CA ASN A 136 9.06 -13.88 -9.98
C ASN A 136 10.29 -13.91 -10.93
N ARG A 137 10.24 -13.16 -12.04
CA ARG A 137 11.33 -12.99 -13.01
C ARG A 137 11.58 -11.53 -13.31
N PHE A 138 12.75 -11.26 -13.88
CA PHE A 138 13.11 -9.92 -14.34
C PHE A 138 13.76 -9.91 -15.73
N TRP A 139 13.66 -8.74 -16.37
CA TRP A 139 14.37 -8.37 -17.61
C TRP A 139 14.93 -6.96 -17.44
N SER A 140 16.09 -6.68 -18.04
CA SER A 140 16.62 -5.32 -18.16
C SER A 140 16.28 -4.72 -19.52
N TYR A 141 15.81 -3.47 -19.53
CA TYR A 141 15.69 -2.63 -20.72
C TYR A 141 16.99 -1.89 -21.05
N CYS A 142 17.98 -1.87 -20.14
CA CYS A 142 19.33 -1.35 -20.40
C CYS A 142 20.25 -2.39 -21.05
N CYS A 143 19.96 -3.68 -20.91
CA CYS A 143 20.76 -4.75 -21.48
C CYS A 143 20.59 -4.87 -23.00
N VAL A 144 21.72 -4.82 -23.72
CA VAL A 144 21.81 -4.97 -25.18
C VAL A 144 22.14 -6.41 -25.62
N THR A 145 22.38 -7.32 -24.68
CA THR A 145 22.84 -8.69 -24.96
C THR A 145 21.66 -9.68 -24.84
N PRO A 146 21.18 -10.30 -25.92
CA PRO A 146 20.01 -11.20 -25.89
C PRO A 146 20.21 -12.39 -24.92
N GLU A 147 21.42 -12.96 -24.88
CA GLU A 147 21.79 -14.08 -24.01
C GLU A 147 21.65 -13.76 -22.50
N CYS A 148 21.67 -12.47 -22.13
CA CYS A 148 21.55 -12.01 -20.75
C CYS A 148 20.10 -11.73 -20.33
N CYS A 149 19.17 -11.64 -21.28
CA CYS A 149 17.75 -11.35 -21.05
C CYS A 149 16.90 -12.23 -21.99
N PRO A 150 16.81 -13.55 -21.71
CA PRO A 150 15.98 -14.46 -22.49
C PRO A 150 14.50 -14.05 -22.42
N ASP A 151 13.71 -14.40 -23.43
CA ASP A 151 12.29 -14.01 -23.50
C ASP A 151 11.49 -14.51 -22.30
N ASP A 152 11.78 -15.72 -21.81
CA ASP A 152 11.19 -16.28 -20.58
C ASP A 152 11.58 -15.54 -19.29
N GLY A 153 12.54 -14.62 -19.33
CA GLY A 153 13.02 -13.84 -18.19
C GLY A 153 13.99 -14.57 -17.27
N VAL A 154 14.84 -13.80 -16.59
CA VAL A 154 15.78 -14.35 -15.61
C VAL A 154 15.04 -14.62 -14.30
N PRO A 155 15.08 -15.84 -13.75
CA PRO A 155 14.41 -16.15 -12.49
C PRO A 155 15.05 -15.37 -11.33
N MET A 156 14.22 -14.77 -10.49
CA MET A 156 14.66 -14.24 -9.21
C MET A 156 14.91 -15.38 -8.22
N GLY A 157 15.60 -15.07 -7.11
CA GLY A 157 15.77 -16.01 -6.01
C GLY A 157 14.42 -16.40 -5.39
N LEU A 158 14.44 -17.38 -4.48
CA LEU A 158 13.29 -17.60 -3.61
C LEU A 158 13.16 -16.40 -2.66
N PRO A 159 11.97 -15.77 -2.53
CA PRO A 159 11.76 -14.67 -1.61
C PRO A 159 12.28 -15.00 -0.19
N GLY A 160 12.95 -14.04 0.44
CA GLY A 160 13.55 -14.21 1.77
C GLY A 160 14.94 -14.87 1.82
N THR A 161 15.50 -15.35 0.70
CA THR A 161 16.78 -16.11 0.71
C THR A 161 18.05 -15.28 0.43
N SER A 162 17.92 -13.99 0.10
CA SER A 162 19.06 -13.15 -0.30
C SER A 162 19.81 -12.51 0.88
N VAL A 163 20.98 -11.95 0.58
CA VAL A 163 21.78 -11.19 1.56
C VAL A 163 21.02 -9.95 2.05
N LEU A 164 20.24 -9.29 1.17
CA LEU A 164 19.43 -8.16 1.59
C LEU A 164 18.24 -8.62 2.42
N ALA A 165 17.60 -9.75 2.10
CA ALA A 165 16.55 -10.32 2.93
C ALA A 165 17.03 -10.60 4.36
N ALA A 166 18.20 -11.21 4.50
CA ALA A 166 18.83 -11.46 5.80
C ALA A 166 19.16 -10.15 6.55
N ALA A 167 19.69 -9.14 5.85
CA ALA A 167 19.99 -7.84 6.44
C ALA A 167 18.72 -7.06 6.85
N ALA A 168 17.66 -7.14 6.06
CA ALA A 168 16.36 -6.53 6.34
C ALA A 168 15.69 -7.18 7.56
N ALA A 169 15.69 -8.50 7.63
CA ALA A 169 15.21 -9.25 8.79
C ALA A 169 16.03 -8.92 10.07
N TYR A 170 17.36 -8.79 9.96
CA TYR A 170 18.21 -8.34 11.06
C TYR A 170 17.90 -6.89 11.51
N ALA A 171 17.58 -6.02 10.56
CA ALA A 171 17.13 -4.64 10.82
C ALA A 171 15.67 -4.54 11.30
N GLY A 172 14.96 -5.66 11.47
CA GLY A 172 13.55 -5.69 11.89
C GLY A 172 12.54 -5.28 10.81
N LEU A 173 12.96 -5.11 9.55
CA LEU A 173 12.07 -4.79 8.44
C LEU A 173 11.21 -6.02 8.10
N GLN A 174 9.89 -5.89 8.30
CA GLN A 174 8.92 -6.86 7.82
C GLN A 174 8.43 -6.46 6.43
N VAL A 175 8.79 -7.22 5.40
CA VAL A 175 8.17 -7.08 4.09
C VAL A 175 6.77 -7.68 4.15
N ARG A 176 5.75 -6.85 3.92
CA ARG A 176 4.35 -7.28 3.80
C ARG A 176 4.13 -8.09 2.52
N GLY A 177 2.92 -8.61 2.35
CA GLY A 177 2.45 -9.22 1.11
C GLY A 177 2.36 -8.21 -0.04
N THR A 178 1.42 -8.41 -0.95
CA THR A 178 1.12 -7.41 -1.98
C THR A 178 0.25 -6.28 -1.42
N LEU A 179 0.11 -5.18 -2.16
CA LEU A 179 -0.78 -4.10 -1.77
C LEU A 179 -2.24 -4.43 -2.06
N SER A 180 -2.52 -5.23 -3.09
CA SER A 180 -3.84 -5.80 -3.34
C SER A 180 -4.31 -6.63 -2.15
N GLU A 181 -3.44 -7.50 -1.61
CA GLU A 181 -3.72 -8.26 -0.38
C GLU A 181 -4.01 -7.35 0.83
N LEU A 182 -3.33 -6.19 0.92
CA LEU A 182 -3.54 -5.22 2.00
C LEU A 182 -4.85 -4.43 1.83
N ARG A 183 -5.18 -4.01 0.60
CA ARG A 183 -6.43 -3.32 0.24
C ARG A 183 -7.64 -4.24 0.35
N ALA A 184 -7.50 -5.53 0.03
CA ALA A 184 -8.55 -6.54 0.17
C ALA A 184 -9.11 -6.63 1.60
N ARG A 185 -8.31 -6.29 2.62
CA ARG A 185 -8.72 -6.22 4.03
C ARG A 185 -9.70 -5.10 4.34
N PHE A 186 -9.77 -4.10 3.48
CA PHE A 186 -10.56 -2.88 3.62
C PHE A 186 -11.72 -2.79 2.62
N HIS A 187 -11.67 -3.58 1.53
CA HIS A 187 -12.70 -3.53 0.49
C HIS A 187 -14.09 -3.90 1.05
N PRO A 188 -15.14 -3.10 0.78
CA PRO A 188 -16.49 -3.43 1.16
C PRO A 188 -16.95 -4.79 0.61
N TRP A 189 -17.73 -5.52 1.38
CA TRP A 189 -18.26 -6.82 0.96
C TRP A 189 -19.10 -6.71 -0.31
N GLU A 190 -18.87 -7.65 -1.23
CA GLU A 190 -19.65 -7.85 -2.46
C GLU A 190 -20.40 -9.20 -2.44
N THR A 191 -20.47 -9.82 -1.25
CA THR A 191 -21.14 -11.09 -0.99
C THR A 191 -22.63 -10.89 -0.66
N ALA A 192 -23.40 -11.98 -0.59
CA ALA A 192 -24.81 -11.93 -0.19
C ALA A 192 -25.05 -11.29 1.19
N ALA A 193 -24.07 -11.33 2.11
CA ALA A 193 -24.15 -10.70 3.42
C ALA A 193 -24.21 -9.16 3.34
N ALA A 194 -23.73 -8.55 2.24
CA ALA A 194 -23.85 -7.12 2.02
C ALA A 194 -25.31 -6.64 2.05
N LEU A 195 -26.27 -7.44 1.56
CA LEU A 195 -27.70 -7.09 1.57
C LEU A 195 -28.31 -7.07 2.98
N GLU A 196 -27.78 -7.86 3.91
CA GLU A 196 -28.21 -7.84 5.32
C GLU A 196 -27.60 -6.65 6.05
N GLN A 197 -26.32 -6.36 5.78
CA GLN A 197 -25.64 -5.16 6.28
C GLN A 197 -26.28 -3.86 5.77
N GLU A 198 -26.70 -3.80 4.50
CA GLU A 198 -27.38 -2.65 3.89
C GLU A 198 -28.73 -2.37 4.59
N ARG A 199 -29.54 -3.41 4.84
CA ARG A 199 -30.80 -3.28 5.61
C ARG A 199 -30.57 -2.80 7.05
N ALA A 200 -29.48 -3.25 7.68
CA ALA A 200 -29.09 -2.80 9.02
C ALA A 200 -28.66 -1.32 9.00
N LEU A 201 -27.92 -0.90 7.96
CA LEU A 201 -27.56 0.49 7.73
C LEU A 201 -28.80 1.36 7.51
N ASP A 202 -29.75 0.99 6.66
CA ASP A 202 -31.00 1.73 6.45
C ASP A 202 -31.81 1.89 7.75
N THR A 203 -31.93 0.81 8.53
CA THR A 203 -32.64 0.80 9.81
C THR A 203 -31.97 1.71 10.84
N ALA A 204 -30.64 1.65 10.92
CA ALA A 204 -29.86 2.51 11.81
C ALA A 204 -29.86 3.98 11.34
N ASN A 205 -29.83 4.22 10.03
CA ASN A 205 -29.86 5.55 9.40
C ASN A 205 -31.15 6.29 9.75
N ALA A 206 -32.31 5.63 9.55
CA ALA A 206 -33.62 6.16 9.93
C ALA A 206 -33.76 6.46 11.44
N ARG A 207 -33.04 5.73 12.31
CA ARG A 207 -33.05 5.91 13.76
C ARG A 207 -32.06 6.97 14.26
N LEU A 208 -30.87 7.04 13.68
CA LEU A 208 -29.73 7.79 14.23
C LEU A 208 -29.56 9.16 13.59
N VAL A 209 -29.73 9.31 12.27
CA VAL A 209 -29.51 10.61 11.61
C VAL A 209 -30.39 11.73 12.19
N PRO A 210 -31.70 11.53 12.48
CA PRO A 210 -32.50 12.55 13.13
C PRO A 210 -32.01 12.96 14.53
N ARG A 211 -31.35 12.05 15.26
CA ARG A 211 -30.76 12.30 16.59
C ARG A 211 -29.36 12.93 16.52
N ILE A 212 -28.60 12.64 15.46
CA ILE A 212 -27.27 13.24 15.22
C ILE A 212 -27.41 14.71 14.79
N LEU A 213 -28.48 15.04 14.06
CA LEU A 213 -28.81 16.40 13.62
C LEU A 213 -29.52 17.25 14.70
N ASP A 214 -29.89 16.65 15.82
CA ASP A 214 -30.49 17.33 16.98
C ASP A 214 -29.42 17.56 18.06
N ASP A 215 -29.08 18.82 18.34
CA ASP A 215 -27.99 19.17 19.27
C ASP A 215 -28.20 18.61 20.69
N ALA A 216 -29.45 18.42 21.12
CA ALA A 216 -29.75 17.87 22.45
C ALA A 216 -29.40 16.38 22.55
N SER A 217 -29.77 15.56 21.56
CA SER A 217 -29.53 14.11 21.56
C SER A 217 -28.21 13.68 20.88
N ARG A 218 -27.55 14.57 20.11
CA ARG A 218 -26.25 14.31 19.49
C ARG A 218 -25.18 13.84 20.48
N ALA A 219 -25.10 14.47 21.66
CA ALA A 219 -24.16 14.09 22.71
C ALA A 219 -24.46 12.70 23.30
N GLU A 220 -25.74 12.32 23.40
CA GLU A 220 -26.16 10.98 23.84
C GLU A 220 -25.80 9.91 22.81
N VAL A 221 -26.03 10.18 21.52
CA VAL A 221 -25.66 9.28 20.41
C VAL A 221 -24.15 9.06 20.39
N ALA A 222 -23.36 10.13 20.56
CA ALA A 222 -21.90 10.03 20.64
C ALA A 222 -21.43 9.08 21.76
N GLU A 223 -22.00 9.19 22.96
CA GLU A 223 -21.63 8.30 24.07
C GLU A 223 -22.19 6.87 23.89
N GLU A 224 -23.37 6.71 23.29
CA GLU A 224 -23.95 5.42 22.92
C GLU A 224 -23.05 4.67 21.92
N THR A 225 -22.64 5.34 20.84
CA THR A 225 -21.69 4.82 19.84
C THR A 225 -20.35 4.47 20.48
N LEU A 226 -19.76 5.33 21.31
CA LEU A 226 -18.46 5.06 21.94
C LEU A 226 -18.53 3.97 23.02
N ARG A 227 -19.66 3.82 23.71
CA ARG A 227 -19.92 2.67 24.62
C ARG A 227 -19.95 1.38 23.82
N GLN A 228 -20.67 1.35 22.71
CA GLN A 228 -20.78 0.17 21.85
C GLN A 228 -19.44 -0.18 21.18
N ALA A 229 -18.70 0.81 20.68
CA ALA A 229 -17.38 0.61 20.10
C ALA A 229 -16.38 0.05 21.12
N ARG A 230 -16.40 0.53 22.38
CA ARG A 230 -15.61 -0.06 23.48
C ARG A 230 -15.98 -1.52 23.75
N GLN A 231 -17.27 -1.86 23.72
CA GLN A 231 -17.76 -3.22 23.94
C GLN A 231 -17.30 -4.18 22.83
N VAL A 232 -17.44 -3.80 21.57
CA VAL A 232 -16.96 -4.57 20.42
C VAL A 232 -15.43 -4.70 20.44
N ARG A 233 -14.71 -3.61 20.74
CA ARG A 233 -13.25 -3.62 20.86
C ARG A 233 -12.77 -4.56 21.96
N SER A 234 -13.47 -4.65 23.10
CA SER A 234 -13.18 -5.65 24.14
C SER A 234 -13.39 -7.06 23.60
N ARG A 235 -14.54 -7.33 22.96
CA ARG A 235 -14.84 -8.63 22.34
C ARG A 235 -13.76 -9.08 21.35
N LEU A 236 -13.22 -8.15 20.56
CA LEU A 236 -12.08 -8.40 19.66
C LEU A 236 -10.78 -8.65 20.44
N ALA A 237 -10.50 -7.88 21.50
CA ALA A 237 -9.31 -8.07 22.34
C ALA A 237 -9.30 -9.43 23.06
N ASP A 238 -10.47 -9.89 23.51
CA ASP A 238 -10.67 -11.17 24.20
C ASP A 238 -10.67 -12.38 23.23
N ALA A 239 -10.86 -12.14 21.92
CA ALA A 239 -10.88 -13.18 20.90
C ALA A 239 -9.47 -13.70 20.53
N PRO A 240 -9.31 -15.02 20.32
CA PRO A 240 -8.02 -15.62 20.03
C PRO A 240 -7.46 -15.18 18.68
N ALA A 241 -6.14 -15.05 18.59
CA ALA A 241 -5.46 -14.75 17.33
C ALA A 241 -5.58 -15.92 16.34
N VAL A 242 -6.19 -15.65 15.18
CA VAL A 242 -6.30 -16.60 14.06
C VAL A 242 -5.10 -16.43 13.13
N SER A 243 -4.53 -17.55 12.67
CA SER A 243 -3.40 -17.53 11.73
C SER A 243 -3.87 -17.30 10.29
N GLY A 244 -3.26 -16.33 9.61
CA GLY A 244 -3.56 -15.97 8.22
C GLY A 244 -4.50 -14.78 8.10
N THR A 245 -4.12 -13.79 7.30
CA THR A 245 -4.78 -12.48 7.17
C THR A 245 -6.28 -12.59 6.88
N LEU A 246 -6.66 -13.33 5.83
CA LEU A 246 -8.05 -13.51 5.43
C LEU A 246 -8.89 -14.20 6.52
N LEU A 247 -8.35 -15.23 7.18
CA LEU A 247 -9.08 -15.95 8.23
C LEU A 247 -9.25 -15.11 9.49
N ALA A 248 -8.28 -14.25 9.83
CA ALA A 248 -8.41 -13.29 10.92
C ALA A 248 -9.44 -12.20 10.59
N ASP A 249 -9.43 -11.66 9.38
CA ASP A 249 -10.41 -10.66 8.94
C ASP A 249 -11.84 -11.23 8.91
N LEU A 250 -12.03 -12.47 8.41
CA LEU A 250 -13.33 -13.17 8.46
C LEU A 250 -13.79 -13.45 9.90
N HIS A 251 -12.89 -13.80 10.81
CA HIS A 251 -13.24 -14.03 12.21
C HIS A 251 -13.61 -12.72 12.94
N ASP A 252 -12.91 -11.62 12.65
CA ASP A 252 -13.25 -10.28 13.16
C ASP A 252 -14.62 -9.81 12.65
N ASP A 253 -14.97 -10.17 11.41
CA ASP A 253 -16.28 -9.94 10.82
C ASP A 253 -17.38 -10.75 11.55
N GLU A 254 -17.17 -12.06 11.79
CA GLU A 254 -18.11 -12.91 12.57
C GLU A 254 -18.38 -12.38 14.00
N LEU A 255 -17.39 -11.71 14.61
CA LEU A 255 -17.48 -11.22 16.00
C LEU A 255 -18.28 -9.92 16.15
N LEU A 256 -18.69 -9.25 15.07
CA LEU A 256 -19.42 -7.98 15.12
C LEU A 256 -20.73 -8.09 14.36
N ALA A 257 -21.86 -7.80 15.00
CA ALA A 257 -23.19 -7.91 14.38
C ALA A 257 -23.47 -6.78 13.37
N HIS A 258 -24.42 -7.00 12.45
CA HIS A 258 -24.76 -6.04 11.40
C HIS A 258 -25.35 -4.73 11.94
N ASP A 259 -26.21 -4.81 12.96
CA ASP A 259 -26.82 -3.66 13.66
C ASP A 259 -25.81 -2.89 14.52
N GLU A 260 -24.89 -3.63 15.16
CA GLU A 260 -23.75 -3.07 15.86
C GLU A 260 -22.87 -2.28 14.89
N ALA A 261 -22.47 -2.88 13.76
CA ALA A 261 -21.65 -2.24 12.74
C ALA A 261 -22.33 -1.01 12.11
N ALA A 262 -23.61 -1.11 11.75
CA ALA A 262 -24.39 -0.01 11.18
C ALA A 262 -24.45 1.20 12.12
N THR A 263 -24.70 0.95 13.41
CA THR A 263 -24.71 2.00 14.45
C THR A 263 -23.34 2.67 14.62
N LEU A 264 -22.25 1.90 14.50
CA LEU A 264 -20.89 2.45 14.57
C LEU A 264 -20.51 3.25 13.32
N ILE A 265 -20.80 2.75 12.11
CA ILE A 265 -20.51 3.43 10.84
C ILE A 265 -21.20 4.81 10.80
N LEU A 266 -22.46 4.89 11.21
CA LEU A 266 -23.22 6.15 11.21
C LEU A 266 -22.79 7.08 12.35
N GLY A 267 -22.55 6.56 13.56
CA GLY A 267 -22.08 7.38 14.68
C GLY A 267 -20.68 7.97 14.47
N LEU A 268 -19.80 7.29 13.74
CA LEU A 268 -18.47 7.79 13.36
C LEU A 268 -18.48 8.94 12.33
N GLN A 269 -19.64 9.28 11.76
CA GLN A 269 -19.76 10.48 10.92
C GLN A 269 -19.79 11.77 11.77
N ASP A 270 -20.15 11.69 13.05
CA ASP A 270 -19.96 12.80 13.98
C ASP A 270 -18.47 12.99 14.31
N ARG A 271 -17.96 14.20 14.06
CA ARG A 271 -16.54 14.55 14.21
C ARG A 271 -16.06 14.32 15.65
N THR A 272 -16.82 14.76 16.65
CA THR A 272 -16.45 14.62 18.07
C THR A 272 -16.39 13.15 18.49
N THR A 273 -17.32 12.33 18.00
CA THR A 273 -17.35 10.88 18.21
C THR A 273 -16.14 10.20 17.59
N ARG A 274 -15.80 10.54 16.34
CA ARG A 274 -14.61 10.05 15.63
C ARG A 274 -13.32 10.44 16.34
N ASP A 275 -13.19 11.69 16.77
CA ASP A 275 -11.96 12.20 17.37
C ASP A 275 -11.70 11.54 18.74
N ARG A 276 -12.76 11.24 19.50
CA ARG A 276 -12.71 10.38 20.69
C ARG A 276 -12.33 8.92 20.39
N ALA A 277 -12.71 8.39 19.22
CA ALA A 277 -12.31 7.06 18.77
C ALA A 277 -10.85 7.00 18.26
N ALA A 278 -10.32 8.14 17.77
CA ALA A 278 -8.93 8.28 17.34
C ALA A 278 -7.92 8.21 18.51
N GLU A 279 -8.38 8.37 19.76
CA GLU A 279 -7.57 8.20 20.98
C GLU A 279 -7.10 6.74 21.22
N TRP A 280 -7.61 5.76 20.47
CA TRP A 280 -7.26 4.34 20.62
C TRP A 280 -6.08 3.93 19.71
N MET A 281 -5.05 4.78 19.65
CA MET A 281 -3.91 4.61 18.74
C MET A 281 -2.65 4.00 19.39
N GLU A 282 -2.67 3.76 20.70
CA GLU A 282 -1.51 3.34 21.50
C GLU A 282 -1.79 2.16 22.43
N GLY A 283 -0.72 1.47 22.82
CA GLY A 283 -0.74 0.38 23.81
C GLY A 283 -1.65 -0.79 23.41
N ASP A 284 -2.22 -1.44 24.42
CA ASP A 284 -3.09 -2.61 24.25
C ASP A 284 -4.43 -2.27 23.56
N GLU A 285 -4.79 -0.98 23.48
CA GLU A 285 -6.01 -0.52 22.79
C GLU A 285 -5.87 -0.52 21.26
N ALA A 286 -4.63 -0.36 20.73
CA ALA A 286 -4.36 -0.12 19.31
C ALA A 286 -4.68 -1.32 18.41
N ALA A 287 -4.19 -2.51 18.73
CA ALA A 287 -4.39 -3.68 17.88
C ALA A 287 -5.87 -4.13 17.78
N PRO A 288 -6.67 -4.15 18.87
CA PRO A 288 -8.11 -4.37 18.80
C PRO A 288 -8.87 -3.23 18.08
N ALA A 289 -8.46 -1.98 18.24
CA ALA A 289 -9.07 -0.86 17.52
C ALA A 289 -8.85 -0.97 16.00
N LEU A 290 -7.63 -1.30 15.55
CA LEU A 290 -7.33 -1.50 14.14
C LEU A 290 -8.14 -2.65 13.51
N ARG A 291 -8.38 -3.74 14.27
CA ARG A 291 -9.27 -4.84 13.86
C ARG A 291 -10.72 -4.35 13.68
N LEU A 292 -11.24 -3.57 14.63
CA LEU A 292 -12.57 -2.94 14.53
C LEU A 292 -12.68 -2.04 13.29
N TRP A 293 -11.70 -1.17 13.05
CA TRP A 293 -11.72 -0.23 11.93
C TRP A 293 -11.68 -0.93 10.56
N ARG A 294 -10.91 -2.01 10.41
CA ARG A 294 -10.94 -2.87 9.21
C ARG A 294 -12.33 -3.49 9.00
N ALA A 295 -12.92 -4.10 10.04
CA ALA A 295 -14.24 -4.73 9.95
C ALA A 295 -15.37 -3.73 9.64
N LEU A 296 -15.30 -2.49 10.15
CA LEU A 296 -16.26 -1.43 9.79
C LEU A 296 -16.06 -0.94 8.34
N ALA A 297 -14.83 -0.80 7.86
CA ALA A 297 -14.56 -0.42 6.47
C ALA A 297 -15.15 -1.45 5.47
N ARG A 298 -14.96 -2.75 5.73
CA ARG A 298 -15.56 -3.85 4.93
C ARG A 298 -17.10 -3.84 4.93
N ARG A 299 -17.74 -3.18 5.91
CA ARG A 299 -19.20 -3.10 6.05
C ARG A 299 -19.84 -1.83 5.52
N CYS A 300 -19.06 -0.91 4.96
CA CYS A 300 -19.56 0.26 4.26
C CYS A 300 -20.00 -0.12 2.83
N VAL A 301 -21.11 -0.84 2.73
CA VAL A 301 -21.64 -1.47 1.50
C VAL A 301 -22.69 -0.61 0.80
N GLY A 302 -22.97 -0.93 -0.47
CA GLY A 302 -24.08 -0.33 -1.23
C GLY A 302 -23.98 1.21 -1.30
N PRO A 303 -25.08 1.95 -1.03
CA PRO A 303 -25.07 3.42 -0.98
C PRO A 303 -24.14 4.02 0.09
N TYR A 304 -23.75 3.25 1.11
CA TYR A 304 -22.98 3.74 2.25
C TYR A 304 -21.46 3.64 2.06
N ARG A 305 -20.96 3.37 0.84
CA ARG A 305 -19.51 3.26 0.55
C ARG A 305 -18.72 4.51 0.93
N GLU A 306 -19.27 5.71 0.76
CA GLU A 306 -18.64 6.99 1.15
C GLU A 306 -18.39 7.08 2.67
N HIS A 307 -19.25 6.43 3.48
CA HIS A 307 -19.12 6.41 4.95
C HIS A 307 -17.88 5.65 5.42
N ALA A 308 -17.22 4.89 4.52
CA ALA A 308 -15.95 4.21 4.78
C ALA A 308 -14.81 5.19 5.08
N ALA A 309 -14.89 6.45 4.65
CA ALA A 309 -13.83 7.43 4.87
C ALA A 309 -13.45 7.58 6.36
N ALA A 310 -14.44 7.55 7.28
CA ALA A 310 -14.20 7.63 8.72
C ALA A 310 -13.44 6.39 9.28
N PRO A 311 -13.92 5.13 9.17
CA PRO A 311 -13.20 3.96 9.65
C PRO A 311 -11.87 3.71 8.90
N LEU A 312 -11.77 4.01 7.61
CA LEU A 312 -10.50 3.92 6.86
C LEU A 312 -9.46 4.92 7.39
N THR A 313 -9.87 6.15 7.70
CA THR A 313 -8.97 7.15 8.31
C THR A 313 -8.51 6.72 9.71
N LEU A 314 -9.42 6.17 10.52
CA LEU A 314 -9.08 5.64 11.85
C LEU A 314 -8.14 4.43 11.76
N ALA A 315 -8.36 3.52 10.81
CA ALA A 315 -7.45 2.40 10.55
C ALA A 315 -6.05 2.92 10.16
N GLY A 316 -5.98 3.88 9.24
CA GLY A 316 -4.72 4.47 8.80
C GLY A 316 -3.97 5.21 9.93
N TRP A 317 -4.69 5.94 10.77
CA TRP A 317 -4.15 6.61 11.95
C TRP A 317 -3.55 5.63 12.97
N VAL A 318 -4.25 4.53 13.27
CA VAL A 318 -3.76 3.51 14.20
C VAL A 318 -2.61 2.70 13.59
N ALA A 319 -2.67 2.37 12.30
CA ALA A 319 -1.56 1.72 11.59
C ALA A 319 -0.28 2.56 11.66
N TRP A 320 -0.37 3.86 11.32
CA TRP A 320 0.77 4.78 11.43
C TRP A 320 1.28 4.91 12.87
N SER A 321 0.36 5.01 13.82
CA SER A 321 0.67 5.07 15.25
C SER A 321 1.25 3.78 15.83
N THR A 322 1.14 2.64 15.15
CA THR A 322 1.81 1.38 15.53
C THR A 322 3.09 1.11 14.73
N GLY A 323 3.43 1.99 13.78
CA GLY A 323 4.63 1.88 12.93
C GLY A 323 4.41 1.14 11.61
N ASP A 324 3.19 0.73 11.27
CA ASP A 324 2.88 0.21 9.93
C ASP A 324 2.52 1.36 8.98
N GLU A 325 3.56 2.01 8.46
CA GLU A 325 3.38 3.09 7.49
C GLU A 325 2.82 2.64 6.14
N VAL A 326 2.89 1.35 5.80
CA VAL A 326 2.40 0.82 4.52
C VAL A 326 0.89 0.71 4.60
N GLU A 327 0.36 0.06 5.65
CA GLU A 327 -1.07 0.00 5.91
C GLU A 327 -1.66 1.38 6.19
N ALA A 328 -0.91 2.27 6.84
CA ALA A 328 -1.32 3.67 7.01
C ALA A 328 -1.62 4.37 5.69
N ARG A 329 -0.64 4.38 4.77
CA ARG A 329 -0.76 5.07 3.48
C ARG A 329 -1.88 4.50 2.63
N GLU A 330 -2.02 3.17 2.59
CA GLU A 330 -3.07 2.52 1.79
C GLU A 330 -4.47 2.72 2.37
N ALA A 331 -4.65 2.60 3.69
CA ALA A 331 -5.95 2.88 4.33
C ALA A 331 -6.36 4.36 4.13
N LEU A 332 -5.41 5.30 4.23
CA LEU A 332 -5.66 6.72 3.99
C LEU A 332 -5.93 7.02 2.50
N ALA A 333 -5.24 6.37 1.58
CA ALA A 333 -5.51 6.49 0.14
C ALA A 333 -6.90 5.93 -0.21
N MET A 334 -7.31 4.80 0.39
CA MET A 334 -8.67 4.28 0.24
C MET A 334 -9.72 5.21 0.86
N ALA A 335 -9.42 5.86 2.00
CA ALA A 335 -10.32 6.86 2.60
C ALA A 335 -10.57 8.03 1.64
N LEU A 336 -9.51 8.53 0.98
CA LEU A 336 -9.61 9.59 -0.05
C LEU A 336 -10.26 9.12 -1.35
N GLY A 337 -10.24 7.81 -1.64
CA GLY A 337 -11.02 7.22 -2.72
C GLY A 337 -12.51 7.10 -2.40
N ALA A 338 -12.89 7.00 -1.12
CA ALA A 338 -14.27 6.99 -0.65
C ALA A 338 -14.86 8.40 -0.50
N ASP A 339 -14.09 9.36 0.04
CA ASP A 339 -14.41 10.78 0.07
C ASP A 339 -13.14 11.63 -0.16
N PRO A 340 -12.95 12.20 -1.37
CA PRO A 340 -11.82 13.10 -1.67
C PRO A 340 -11.79 14.38 -0.82
N GLY A 341 -12.93 14.78 -0.26
CA GLY A 341 -13.09 15.94 0.62
C GLY A 341 -12.71 15.69 2.07
N TYR A 342 -12.47 14.43 2.48
CA TYR A 342 -12.30 14.06 3.89
C TYR A 342 -11.02 14.64 4.50
N LEU A 343 -11.14 15.84 5.10
CA LEU A 343 -10.01 16.65 5.56
C LEU A 343 -9.04 15.89 6.48
N PHE A 344 -9.55 15.04 7.37
CA PHE A 344 -8.70 14.29 8.30
C PHE A 344 -7.85 13.24 7.58
N ALA A 345 -8.40 12.55 6.56
CA ALA A 345 -7.63 11.66 5.70
C ALA A 345 -6.57 12.44 4.91
N ARG A 346 -6.92 13.62 4.36
CA ARG A 346 -5.99 14.45 3.59
C ARG A 346 -4.78 14.88 4.42
N LEU A 347 -5.02 15.40 5.62
CA LEU A 347 -3.96 15.86 6.53
C LEU A 347 -3.06 14.71 6.97
N LEU A 348 -3.63 13.57 7.38
CA LEU A 348 -2.84 12.40 7.76
C LEU A 348 -2.07 11.80 6.58
N HIS A 349 -2.67 11.71 5.39
CA HIS A 349 -2.01 11.20 4.19
C HIS A 349 -0.83 12.09 3.77
N GLN A 350 -1.00 13.42 3.83
CA GLN A 350 0.09 14.36 3.61
C GLN A 350 1.22 14.18 4.65
N ALA A 351 0.88 14.13 5.94
CA ALA A 351 1.85 13.96 7.02
C ALA A 351 2.65 12.63 6.90
N CYS A 352 1.97 11.53 6.54
CA CYS A 352 2.59 10.22 6.29
C CYS A 352 3.55 10.23 5.09
N ASN A 353 3.30 11.09 4.09
CA ASN A 353 4.10 11.18 2.86
C ASN A 353 5.24 12.20 2.96
N GLU A 354 5.10 13.22 3.81
CA GLU A 354 6.17 14.16 4.16
C GLU A 354 7.15 13.57 5.19
N GLY A 355 6.79 12.46 5.86
CA GLY A 355 7.64 11.78 6.83
C GLY A 355 7.66 12.47 8.20
N LEU A 356 6.55 13.09 8.60
CA LEU A 356 6.39 13.66 9.94
C LEU A 356 6.38 12.54 11.00
N ASP A 357 6.72 12.89 12.25
CA ASP A 357 6.63 11.95 13.38
C ASP A 357 5.19 11.95 13.94
N PRO A 358 4.46 10.80 13.96
CA PRO A 358 3.12 10.71 14.55
C PRO A 358 3.07 11.12 16.02
N GLU A 359 4.19 11.10 16.76
CA GLU A 359 4.29 11.56 18.14
C GLU A 359 3.91 13.03 18.33
N SER A 360 4.05 13.86 17.29
CA SER A 360 3.58 15.25 17.32
C SER A 360 2.05 15.33 17.45
N ILE A 361 1.33 14.47 16.73
CA ILE A 361 -0.15 14.45 16.71
C ILE A 361 -0.69 13.70 17.93
N ARG A 362 -0.07 12.57 18.30
CA ARG A 362 -0.41 11.84 19.54
C ARG A 362 -0.35 12.75 20.76
N ARG A 363 0.65 13.64 20.86
CA ARG A 363 0.76 14.62 21.96
C ARG A 363 -0.48 15.52 22.06
N CYS A 364 -0.99 16.03 20.94
CA CYS A 364 -2.20 16.84 20.90
C CYS A 364 -3.42 16.04 21.37
N LEU A 365 -3.64 14.84 20.83
CA LEU A 365 -4.76 13.98 21.24
C LEU A 365 -4.68 13.56 22.72
N ARG A 366 -3.48 13.33 23.26
CA ARG A 366 -3.28 13.07 24.70
C ARG A 366 -3.58 14.30 25.57
N ALA A 367 -3.29 15.52 25.11
CA ALA A 367 -3.65 16.75 25.81
C ALA A 367 -5.18 16.93 25.85
N GLU A 368 -5.86 16.80 24.70
CA GLU A 368 -7.32 16.85 24.64
C GLU A 368 -8.01 15.78 25.51
N ARG A 369 -7.44 14.58 25.62
CA ARG A 369 -7.92 13.52 26.52
C ARG A 369 -7.71 13.88 28.00
N GLY A 370 -6.71 14.70 28.31
CA GLY A 370 -6.36 15.15 29.68
C GLY A 370 -7.17 16.35 30.16
N ASP A 371 -7.41 17.32 29.29
CA ASP A 371 -8.12 18.57 29.64
C ASP A 371 -9.64 18.39 29.77
N ARG A 372 -10.20 17.31 29.20
CA ARG A 372 -11.62 17.00 29.37
C ARG A 372 -11.90 16.55 30.82
N PRO A 373 -12.86 17.18 31.53
CA PRO A 373 -13.18 16.79 32.89
C PRO A 373 -13.66 15.34 32.92
N ARG A 374 -12.89 14.47 33.59
CA ARG A 374 -13.30 13.09 33.87
C ARG A 374 -14.59 13.13 34.67
N VAL A 375 -15.72 12.87 34.03
CA VAL A 375 -17.01 12.61 34.69
C VAL A 375 -16.81 11.36 35.55
N ALA A 376 -16.47 11.58 36.82
CA ALA A 376 -16.13 10.52 37.74
C ALA A 376 -17.37 9.66 38.00
N ALA A 377 -17.23 8.35 37.82
CA ALA A 377 -18.26 7.39 38.21
C ALA A 377 -18.66 7.64 39.67
N GLY A 378 -19.96 7.68 39.92
CA GLY A 378 -20.52 8.23 41.15
C GLY A 378 -19.93 7.62 42.41
N THR A 379 -19.38 8.48 43.28
CA THR A 379 -19.13 8.13 44.68
C THR A 379 -20.23 8.75 45.53
N SER A 380 -20.91 7.93 46.32
CA SER A 380 -22.09 8.31 47.07
C SER A 380 -21.77 9.16 48.31
N GLY A 381 -22.58 10.20 48.53
CA GLY A 381 -22.83 10.78 49.85
C GLY A 381 -21.82 11.83 50.34
N THR A 382 -22.20 13.10 50.28
CA THR A 382 -22.69 13.86 51.46
C THR A 382 -23.22 15.21 50.97
N THR A 383 -24.36 15.64 51.51
CA THR A 383 -24.99 16.95 51.23
C THR A 383 -24.11 18.10 51.71
N PRO A 384 -23.78 19.10 50.87
CA PRO A 384 -23.24 20.37 51.35
C PRO A 384 -24.37 21.27 51.86
N ASP A 385 -24.13 21.86 53.01
CA ASP A 385 -25.02 22.84 53.67
C ASP A 385 -25.01 24.18 52.90
N THR A 386 -26.14 24.87 52.88
CA THR A 386 -26.29 26.16 52.21
C THR A 386 -25.82 27.30 53.10
N ASP A 387 -24.66 27.89 52.80
CA ASP A 387 -24.47 29.35 52.86
C ASP A 387 -23.03 29.77 52.49
N ARG A 388 -22.88 30.49 51.37
CA ARG A 388 -22.33 31.86 51.36
C ARG A 388 -22.26 32.47 49.95
N ILE A 389 -22.74 33.71 49.89
CA ILE A 389 -22.64 34.60 48.73
C ILE A 389 -21.19 35.06 48.55
N GLY A 390 -20.68 34.99 47.32
CA GLY A 390 -19.38 35.54 46.91
C GLY A 390 -19.43 35.92 45.43
N VAL A 391 -19.11 37.18 45.11
CA VAL A 391 -19.20 37.76 43.76
C VAL A 391 -17.79 37.89 43.17
N GLY A 392 -17.67 37.72 41.84
CA GLY A 392 -16.45 37.93 41.06
C GLY A 392 -15.74 36.61 40.70
N ASP A 393 -15.20 36.41 39.50
CA ASP A 393 -15.22 37.24 38.29
C ASP A 393 -15.32 36.34 37.05
N ALA A 394 -15.71 36.91 35.90
CA ALA A 394 -15.76 36.17 34.64
C ALA A 394 -14.34 35.99 34.08
N TYR A 395 -13.92 34.73 33.91
CA TYR A 395 -12.76 34.35 33.11
C TYR A 395 -13.28 33.85 31.75
N GLU A 396 -12.87 34.50 30.67
CA GLU A 396 -13.25 34.12 29.32
C GLU A 396 -12.53 32.82 28.93
N ASP A 397 -13.31 31.78 28.59
CA ASP A 397 -12.78 30.50 28.13
C ASP A 397 -12.39 30.58 26.65
N GLY A 398 -11.15 30.96 26.40
CA GLY A 398 -10.53 31.05 25.08
C GLY A 398 -10.20 29.68 24.49
N GLY A 399 -11.22 28.85 24.25
CA GLY A 399 -11.07 27.57 23.55
C GLY A 399 -10.59 27.80 22.11
N ILE A 400 -9.39 27.30 21.78
CA ILE A 400 -8.80 27.42 20.44
C ILE A 400 -9.56 26.49 19.48
N GLY A 401 -10.63 27.03 18.87
CA GLY A 401 -11.31 26.40 17.76
C GLY A 401 -10.42 26.40 16.51
N TRP A 402 -10.21 25.23 15.91
CA TRP A 402 -9.63 25.12 14.56
C TRP A 402 -10.66 25.58 13.52
N GLY A 403 -10.87 26.90 13.42
CA GLY A 403 -11.87 27.49 12.54
C GLY A 403 -12.14 28.98 12.77
N GLU A 404 -11.13 29.83 12.55
CA GLU A 404 -11.35 31.21 12.10
C GLU A 404 -10.57 31.42 10.80
N ASP A 405 -11.21 32.08 9.83
CA ASP A 405 -10.68 32.26 8.47
C ASP A 405 -9.51 33.27 8.44
N PRO A 406 -8.33 32.89 7.91
CA PRO A 406 -7.35 33.86 7.47
C PRO A 406 -7.69 34.32 6.05
N GLU A 407 -8.49 35.40 5.93
CA GLU A 407 -8.49 36.17 4.69
C GLU A 407 -7.06 36.65 4.39
N GLY A 408 -6.57 36.33 3.18
CA GLY A 408 -5.34 36.94 2.66
C GLY A 408 -4.10 36.05 2.59
N PHE A 409 -4.17 34.94 1.85
CA PHE A 409 -2.98 34.40 1.18
C PHE A 409 -3.23 34.22 -0.32
N LYS A 410 -2.59 35.06 -1.14
CA LYS A 410 -2.60 34.91 -2.60
C LYS A 410 -1.71 33.74 -2.99
N ALA A 411 -2.31 32.60 -3.32
CA ALA A 411 -1.66 31.59 -4.15
C ALA A 411 -1.86 31.99 -5.62
N GLU A 412 -0.76 32.17 -6.36
CA GLU A 412 -0.83 32.35 -7.81
C GLU A 412 -1.19 31.04 -8.51
N GLU A 413 -1.79 31.17 -9.70
CA GLU A 413 -2.48 30.10 -10.43
C GLU A 413 -1.52 29.01 -10.96
N GLY A 414 -1.99 27.77 -11.09
CA GLY A 414 -1.15 26.72 -11.68
C GLY A 414 -1.63 25.27 -11.65
N PHE A 415 -2.94 24.97 -11.60
CA PHE A 415 -3.41 23.59 -11.85
C PHE A 415 -4.87 23.54 -12.34
N GLU A 416 -5.10 23.62 -13.65
CA GLU A 416 -6.39 23.27 -14.25
C GLU A 416 -6.52 21.75 -14.34
N ALA A 417 -7.40 21.16 -13.53
CA ALA A 417 -7.87 19.80 -13.71
C ALA A 417 -9.15 19.81 -14.58
N THR A 418 -9.04 19.35 -15.82
CA THR A 418 -10.18 19.28 -16.76
C THR A 418 -11.19 18.21 -16.39
N ALA A 419 -12.16 18.55 -15.53
CA ALA A 419 -13.32 17.71 -15.25
C ALA A 419 -14.38 17.88 -16.37
N ALA A 420 -14.48 16.89 -17.26
CA ALA A 420 -15.49 16.87 -18.32
C ALA A 420 -16.89 16.59 -17.77
N SER A 421 -17.58 17.64 -17.34
CA SER A 421 -18.97 17.57 -16.85
C SER A 421 -19.95 17.18 -17.97
N ARG A 422 -20.54 15.98 -17.89
CA ARG A 422 -21.69 15.61 -18.72
C ARG A 422 -22.96 16.23 -18.16
N ARG A 423 -23.25 17.47 -18.56
CA ARG A 423 -24.50 18.16 -18.23
C ARG A 423 -25.66 17.61 -19.05
N THR A 424 -26.61 16.95 -18.39
CA THR A 424 -27.93 16.65 -18.95
C THR A 424 -28.74 17.94 -19.04
N GLU A 425 -29.25 18.31 -20.22
CA GLU A 425 -30.60 18.88 -20.35
C GLU A 425 -31.13 18.96 -21.80
N ARG A 426 -32.39 18.53 -21.95
CA ARG A 426 -33.42 18.96 -22.91
C ARG A 426 -33.04 19.33 -24.36
N PHE A 427 -33.56 18.52 -25.28
CA PHE A 427 -34.29 19.06 -26.44
C PHE A 427 -35.68 18.42 -26.54
N GLY A 428 -36.71 19.25 -26.59
CA GLY A 428 -38.08 18.82 -26.89
C GLY A 428 -38.32 18.92 -28.40
N GLY A 429 -38.67 17.79 -29.04
CA GLY A 429 -38.96 17.72 -30.47
C GLY A 429 -40.43 17.36 -30.71
N SER A 430 -41.22 18.34 -31.13
CA SER A 430 -42.56 18.09 -31.67
C SER A 430 -42.46 17.35 -33.00
N SER A 431 -43.32 16.36 -33.23
CA SER A 431 -43.59 15.84 -34.57
C SER A 431 -45.06 15.51 -34.73
N GLY A 432 -45.69 16.10 -35.75
CA GLY A 432 -47.05 15.77 -36.17
C GLY A 432 -47.17 15.90 -37.68
N VAL A 433 -47.66 14.83 -38.32
CA VAL A 433 -48.10 14.73 -39.72
C VAL A 433 -47.00 14.93 -40.79
N GLY A 434 -46.79 14.02 -41.77
CA GLY A 434 -47.32 12.67 -41.93
C GLY A 434 -47.20 12.13 -43.37
N ARG A 435 -47.27 10.79 -43.50
CA ARG A 435 -47.73 10.00 -44.67
C ARG A 435 -46.86 9.96 -45.96
N VAL A 436 -46.91 8.77 -46.58
CA VAL A 436 -46.74 8.41 -48.01
C VAL A 436 -45.42 7.69 -48.37
N GLU A 437 -45.59 6.40 -48.71
CA GLU A 437 -44.79 5.50 -49.60
C GLU A 437 -43.27 5.31 -49.35
N GLY A 438 -42.65 4.15 -49.62
CA GLY A 438 -43.16 2.88 -50.17
C GLY A 438 -42.28 2.36 -51.30
N SER A 439 -41.80 1.11 -51.20
CA SER A 439 -40.81 0.45 -52.11
C SER A 439 -39.39 1.05 -52.10
N GLY A 440 -38.32 0.29 -52.38
CA GLY A 440 -38.21 -1.15 -52.63
C GLY A 440 -36.77 -1.61 -52.87
N SER A 441 -36.53 -2.92 -52.67
CA SER A 441 -35.62 -3.81 -53.42
C SER A 441 -34.20 -3.35 -53.82
N GLU A 442 -33.20 -4.16 -53.41
CA GLU A 442 -32.20 -4.83 -54.29
C GLU A 442 -31.25 -3.96 -55.15
N SER A 443 -30.00 -4.29 -55.46
CA SER A 443 -28.98 -5.28 -55.06
C SER A 443 -27.85 -5.14 -56.10
N ASP A 444 -26.62 -5.49 -55.71
CA ASP A 444 -25.53 -5.96 -56.60
C ASP A 444 -24.95 -5.11 -57.75
N GLY A 445 -23.62 -4.91 -57.63
CA GLY A 445 -22.65 -5.06 -58.74
C GLY A 445 -22.40 -3.84 -59.63
N TRP A 446 -21.26 -3.76 -60.33
CA TRP A 446 -19.95 -4.47 -60.27
C TRP A 446 -19.00 -3.69 -61.23
N ILE A 447 -17.67 -3.95 -61.21
CA ILE A 447 -16.69 -3.56 -62.27
C ILE A 447 -16.41 -2.04 -62.40
N ASP A 448 -15.23 -1.54 -62.80
CA ASP A 448 -13.80 -1.96 -62.76
C ASP A 448 -12.98 -0.76 -63.33
N ASP A 449 -11.67 -0.89 -63.51
CA ASP A 449 -10.86 -0.20 -64.54
C ASP A 449 -10.63 1.34 -64.41
N THR A 450 -9.45 1.91 -64.71
CA THR A 450 -8.05 1.42 -64.82
C THR A 450 -7.12 2.66 -64.77
N GLU A 451 -5.81 2.44 -64.57
CA GLU A 451 -4.70 3.29 -65.09
C GLU A 451 -4.57 4.77 -64.60
N ALA A 452 -3.41 5.43 -64.60
CA ALA A 452 -2.02 5.00 -64.83
C ALA A 452 -0.99 5.98 -64.22
N THR A 453 0.22 5.46 -63.97
CA THR A 453 1.55 6.12 -64.09
C THR A 453 1.75 7.62 -63.76
N ALA A 454 2.71 7.91 -62.88
CA ALA A 454 3.97 8.57 -63.28
C ALA A 454 5.05 8.50 -62.18
N SER A 455 6.18 7.90 -62.50
CA SER A 455 7.47 8.10 -61.83
C SER A 455 8.20 9.31 -62.44
N LEU A 456 9.11 9.95 -61.71
CA LEU A 456 10.44 10.34 -62.21
C LEU A 456 11.37 10.84 -61.10
N ASP A 457 12.67 10.76 -61.37
CA ASP A 457 13.75 10.69 -60.39
C ASP A 457 14.53 12.01 -60.14
N ASP A 458 15.40 11.93 -59.12
CA ASP A 458 16.70 12.60 -58.96
C ASP A 458 16.82 14.15 -58.88
N VAL A 459 17.60 14.63 -57.90
CA VAL A 459 19.02 15.03 -58.09
C VAL A 459 19.66 15.55 -56.78
N ALA A 460 20.76 14.90 -56.39
CA ALA A 460 21.97 15.36 -55.67
C ALA A 460 21.94 16.23 -54.37
N GLY A 461 22.87 15.89 -53.48
CA GLY A 461 23.83 16.91 -53.00
C GLY A 461 24.13 16.98 -51.50
N SER A 462 25.17 16.25 -51.04
CA SER A 462 25.81 16.57 -49.75
C SER A 462 26.57 17.90 -49.81
N PRO A 463 26.88 18.50 -48.65
CA PRO A 463 28.28 18.83 -48.41
C PRO A 463 28.79 18.32 -47.07
N SER A 464 30.02 17.81 -47.08
CA SER A 464 30.84 17.67 -45.88
C SER A 464 31.58 18.98 -45.61
N CYS A 465 31.74 19.35 -44.34
CA CYS A 465 32.89 20.15 -43.93
C CYS A 465 33.33 19.76 -42.52
N SER A 466 34.61 19.50 -42.39
CA SER A 466 35.27 19.09 -41.15
C SER A 466 35.64 20.31 -40.30
N THR A 467 35.58 20.17 -38.97
CA THR A 467 36.49 20.92 -38.10
C THR A 467 36.88 20.05 -36.92
N SER A 468 38.17 19.81 -36.78
CA SER A 468 38.78 18.99 -35.74
C SER A 468 39.11 19.81 -34.49
N VAL A 469 38.71 19.32 -33.31
CA VAL A 469 39.40 19.66 -32.05
C VAL A 469 39.68 18.37 -31.29
N SER A 470 40.95 18.11 -31.04
CA SER A 470 41.44 16.91 -30.34
C SER A 470 41.39 17.09 -28.82
N GLY A 471 40.92 16.08 -28.08
CA GLY A 471 41.04 16.07 -26.62
C GLY A 471 40.51 14.79 -25.96
N ALA A 472 41.32 14.22 -25.06
CA ALA A 472 40.92 13.21 -24.05
C ALA A 472 40.47 11.80 -24.50
N THR A 473 41.32 11.07 -25.25
CA THR A 473 41.34 9.59 -25.20
C THR A 473 42.42 9.09 -24.24
N ARG A 474 42.06 8.70 -23.00
CA ARG A 474 42.95 7.93 -22.10
C ARG A 474 42.25 7.34 -20.84
N ALA A 475 41.43 6.30 -21.00
CA ALA A 475 41.20 5.26 -19.98
C ALA A 475 40.44 4.06 -20.59
N LEU A 476 40.63 2.86 -20.03
CA LEU A 476 39.88 1.62 -20.32
C LEU A 476 40.03 0.94 -21.70
N GLU A 477 41.28 0.80 -22.18
CA GLU A 477 41.67 -0.36 -23.02
C GLU A 477 42.58 -1.31 -22.22
N SER A 478 42.02 -2.11 -21.30
CA SER A 478 42.77 -3.19 -20.63
C SER A 478 41.89 -4.17 -19.83
N ALA A 479 40.98 -4.91 -20.50
CA ALA A 479 40.15 -5.94 -19.83
C ALA A 479 39.80 -7.20 -20.66
N THR A 480 40.46 -7.49 -21.79
CA THR A 480 40.17 -8.70 -22.59
C THR A 480 41.43 -9.48 -23.00
N ARG A 481 41.93 -10.35 -22.10
CA ARG A 481 42.63 -11.63 -22.42
C ARG A 481 43.17 -12.33 -21.16
N ARG A 482 42.54 -13.44 -20.76
CA ARG A 482 43.26 -14.68 -20.43
C ARG A 482 42.36 -15.89 -20.64
N ARG A 483 42.95 -16.96 -21.17
CA ARG A 483 42.23 -18.09 -21.79
C ARG A 483 41.98 -19.23 -20.81
N ARG A 484 40.90 -19.99 -21.05
CA ARG A 484 40.81 -21.42 -20.69
C ARG A 484 42.10 -22.16 -21.09
N ARG A 485 42.59 -23.03 -20.20
CA ARG A 485 43.28 -24.28 -20.57
C ARG A 485 42.68 -25.41 -19.77
N VAL A 486 42.58 -26.57 -20.40
CA VAL A 486 41.99 -27.82 -19.89
C VAL A 486 43.06 -28.92 -19.98
N ALA A 487 42.86 -29.98 -19.19
CA ALA A 487 43.50 -31.30 -19.24
C ALA A 487 44.80 -31.49 -18.44
N PRO A 488 45.13 -32.75 -18.06
CA PRO A 488 44.32 -33.97 -18.04
C PRO A 488 44.17 -34.61 -16.64
N ALA A 489 43.41 -35.69 -16.56
CA ALA A 489 43.39 -36.59 -15.42
C ALA A 489 44.55 -37.60 -15.50
N ASP A 490 45.04 -38.06 -14.34
CA ASP A 490 45.70 -39.36 -14.22
C ASP A 490 45.47 -39.96 -12.82
N GLY A 491 45.46 -41.29 -12.74
CA GLY A 491 45.12 -42.04 -11.52
C GLY A 491 46.35 -42.45 -10.70
N GLY A 492 46.17 -42.62 -9.38
CA GLY A 492 47.27 -43.05 -8.50
C GLY A 492 46.80 -43.36 -7.08
N ASP A 493 46.55 -44.65 -6.82
CA ASP A 493 46.18 -45.17 -5.49
C ASP A 493 47.34 -45.02 -4.48
N THR A 494 47.04 -44.75 -3.21
CA THR A 494 47.81 -45.18 -2.01
C THR A 494 47.30 -44.55 -0.70
N ARG A 495 46.63 -45.37 0.10
CA ARG A 495 46.64 -45.32 1.59
C ARG A 495 47.41 -46.57 2.09
N PRO A 496 47.76 -46.72 3.39
CA PRO A 496 47.97 -45.73 4.46
C PRO A 496 49.30 -45.95 5.23
N ARG A 497 49.67 -45.04 6.15
CA ARG A 497 50.25 -45.46 7.44
C ARG A 497 50.15 -44.39 8.53
N ALA A 498 49.96 -44.85 9.77
CA ALA A 498 49.72 -44.02 10.95
C ALA A 498 50.97 -43.85 11.82
N ARG A 499 51.01 -42.80 12.65
CA ARG A 499 51.73 -42.79 13.92
C ARG A 499 50.93 -42.07 15.01
N ARG A 500 50.91 -42.67 16.20
CA ARG A 500 50.24 -42.20 17.43
C ARG A 500 51.19 -41.37 18.30
N THR A 501 50.64 -40.40 19.04
CA THR A 501 50.87 -40.04 20.47
C THR A 501 50.19 -38.69 20.74
N GLY A 502 49.51 -38.38 21.86
CA GLY A 502 48.99 -39.18 22.98
C GLY A 502 48.40 -38.25 24.08
N GLY A 503 47.30 -38.64 24.76
CA GLY A 503 46.75 -37.99 25.98
C GLY A 503 46.16 -36.56 25.84
N THR A 504 45.12 -36.11 26.56
CA THR A 504 44.29 -36.68 27.64
C THR A 504 42.91 -35.98 27.67
N ARG A 505 41.86 -36.59 28.23
CA ARG A 505 40.45 -36.10 28.29
C ARG A 505 39.97 -36.03 29.76
N PRO A 506 38.98 -35.18 30.11
CA PRO A 506 37.62 -35.71 30.39
C PRO A 506 36.48 -34.77 29.89
N GLN A 507 35.50 -35.26 29.11
CA GLN A 507 34.14 -35.71 29.50
C GLN A 507 33.05 -34.60 29.63
N PRO A 508 31.96 -34.69 28.84
CA PRO A 508 30.72 -33.92 29.04
C PRO A 508 29.51 -34.79 29.51
N LEU A 509 28.69 -34.23 30.40
CA LEU A 509 27.30 -34.63 30.69
C LEU A 509 26.36 -33.99 29.62
N GLY A 510 25.14 -34.44 29.30
CA GLY A 510 24.34 -35.61 29.69
C GLY A 510 22.90 -35.42 29.17
N ARG A 511 22.29 -36.42 28.51
CA ARG A 511 20.90 -36.35 27.95
C ARG A 511 19.85 -36.87 28.94
N PRO A 512 18.63 -36.28 28.99
CA PRO A 512 17.38 -36.98 29.30
C PRO A 512 16.62 -37.30 27.99
N VAL A 513 16.36 -38.56 27.62
CA VAL A 513 15.35 -39.52 28.14
C VAL A 513 13.91 -39.17 27.70
N ALA A 514 13.39 -39.94 26.75
CA ALA A 514 11.99 -39.90 26.32
C ALA A 514 11.11 -40.81 27.22
N ARG A 515 9.93 -40.31 27.62
CA ARG A 515 8.94 -41.10 28.38
C ARG A 515 8.04 -41.93 27.44
N ARG A 516 8.01 -43.25 27.64
CA ARG A 516 6.93 -44.12 27.16
C ARG A 516 5.78 -44.18 28.17
N ARG A 517 4.55 -44.38 27.68
CA ARG A 517 3.35 -44.67 28.48
C ARG A 517 3.36 -46.11 28.99
N SER A 518 2.68 -46.35 30.11
CA SER A 518 2.25 -47.67 30.62
C SER A 518 0.76 -47.63 31.06
N PRO A 519 0.04 -48.77 31.13
CA PRO A 519 -1.44 -48.79 31.26
C PRO A 519 -2.01 -49.39 32.58
N GLY A 520 -3.33 -49.25 32.77
CA GLY A 520 -4.19 -49.96 33.75
C GLY A 520 -4.66 -49.12 34.96
N THR A 521 -5.85 -49.34 35.58
CA THR A 521 -6.98 -50.26 35.31
C THR A 521 -8.20 -49.92 36.20
N GLY A 522 -9.44 -50.19 35.73
CA GLY A 522 -10.71 -50.18 36.52
C GLY A 522 -11.30 -48.78 36.81
N GLU A 523 -12.61 -48.56 36.94
CA GLU A 523 -13.84 -49.35 36.68
C GLU A 523 -15.06 -48.36 36.69
N ALA A 524 -16.31 -48.62 36.31
CA ALA A 524 -17.04 -49.84 35.90
C ALA A 524 -18.13 -49.52 34.83
N ALA A 525 -19.33 -50.12 34.90
CA ALA A 525 -20.51 -49.84 34.06
C ALA A 525 -21.78 -49.67 34.93
N PRO A 526 -22.93 -49.20 34.37
CA PRO A 526 -23.90 -50.17 33.84
C PRO A 526 -24.67 -49.73 32.56
N ARG A 527 -25.50 -50.64 32.03
CA ARG A 527 -26.30 -50.53 30.80
C ARG A 527 -27.61 -49.74 31.00
N GLY A 528 -28.12 -49.11 29.93
CA GLY A 528 -29.46 -48.48 29.86
C GLY A 528 -30.13 -48.62 28.49
N HIS A 529 -31.45 -48.80 28.48
CA HIS A 529 -32.29 -49.36 27.39
C HIS A 529 -32.60 -48.52 26.12
N ARG A 530 -33.00 -49.27 25.08
CA ARG A 530 -33.72 -48.91 23.83
C ARG A 530 -34.83 -47.83 23.91
N THR A 531 -35.00 -47.10 22.80
CA THR A 531 -36.24 -46.88 21.96
C THR A 531 -35.75 -46.14 20.69
N LYS A 532 -36.04 -46.42 19.40
CA LYS A 532 -37.15 -46.96 18.59
C LYS A 532 -38.31 -45.97 18.32
N GLY A 533 -38.50 -45.63 17.03
CA GLY A 533 -39.57 -44.80 16.45
C GLY A 533 -39.03 -43.49 15.82
N ASN A 534 -39.39 -43.08 14.60
CA ASN A 534 -40.27 -43.70 13.60
C ASN A 534 -39.94 -43.13 12.19
N ASP A 535 -40.19 -43.90 11.12
CA ASP A 535 -40.24 -43.38 9.74
C ASP A 535 -41.63 -42.79 9.44
N SER A 536 -41.69 -41.64 8.76
CA SER A 536 -42.71 -41.13 7.80
C SER A 536 -42.71 -39.60 7.78
#